data_AF-A0A094H1P3-F1
#
_entry.id   AF-A0A094H1P3-F1
#
_cell.length_a   1.000
_cell.length_b   1.000
_cell.length_c   1.000
_cell.angle_alpha   90.00
_cell.angle_beta   90.00
_cell.angle_gamma   90.00
#
_symmetry.space_group_name_H-M   'P 1'
#
loop_
_entity.id
_entity.type
_entity.pdbx_description
1 polymer ?
#
loop_
_entity_poly.entity_id
_entity_poly.type
_entity_poly.pdbx_seq_one_letter_code
_entity_poly.pdbx_strand_id
1 'polypeptide(L)'
;MRESWESGDFWVVYAARKGFAFDAIFWNFLDARFFGPTAGLDGDEWERRAGLLDEEEIMEIDSFVDQKVEELKTRVLAWEPEEQLG
;
A
#
# COMPACT_ATOMS: atom_id res chain seq x y z
N MET A 1 8.87 -22.04 1.14
CA MET A 1 8.14 -21.15 0.20
C MET A 1 6.65 -21.10 0.53
N ARG A 2 5.92 -22.23 0.49
CA ARG A 2 4.50 -22.30 0.88
C ARG A 2 4.20 -21.73 2.28
N GLU A 3 4.98 -22.12 3.28
CA GLU A 3 4.81 -21.63 4.66
C GLU A 3 4.96 -20.11 4.79
N SER A 4 5.78 -19.47 3.95
CA SER A 4 5.97 -18.01 3.97
C SER A 4 4.85 -17.25 3.26
N TRP A 5 4.13 -17.92 2.35
CA TRP A 5 2.91 -17.39 1.74
C TRP A 5 1.73 -17.48 2.71
N GLU A 6 1.66 -18.57 3.46
CA GLU A 6 0.64 -18.81 4.48
C GLU A 6 0.87 -17.94 5.73
N SER A 7 2.12 -17.71 6.15
CA SER A 7 2.44 -16.79 7.25
C SER A 7 2.31 -15.31 6.86
N GLY A 8 2.41 -15.03 5.56
CA GLY A 8 2.34 -13.68 4.98
C GLY A 8 3.65 -12.88 5.00
N ASP A 9 4.78 -13.46 5.43
CA ASP A 9 6.07 -12.76 5.43
C ASP A 9 6.56 -12.44 4.02
N PHE A 10 6.22 -13.30 3.06
CA PHE A 10 6.45 -13.03 1.64
C PHE A 10 5.74 -11.75 1.19
N TRP A 11 4.49 -11.57 1.60
CA TRP A 11 3.66 -10.44 1.20
C TRP A 11 4.19 -9.13 1.76
N VAL A 12 4.73 -9.12 2.98
CA VAL A 12 5.40 -7.94 3.56
C VAL A 12 6.60 -7.52 2.70
N VAL A 13 7.49 -8.46 2.38
CA VAL A 13 8.68 -8.18 1.57
C VAL A 13 8.31 -7.75 0.15
N TYR A 14 7.28 -8.35 -0.43
CA TYR A 14 6.84 -8.04 -1.78
C TYR A 14 6.18 -6.66 -1.85
N ALA A 15 5.29 -6.33 -0.91
CA ALA A 15 4.61 -5.03 -0.84
C ALA A 15 5.62 -3.88 -0.68
N ALA A 16 6.68 -4.08 0.13
CA ALA A 16 7.75 -3.10 0.30
C ALA A 16 8.58 -2.86 -0.99
N ARG A 17 8.65 -3.85 -1.90
CA ARG A 17 9.47 -3.78 -3.13
C ARG A 17 8.70 -3.35 -4.37
N LYS A 18 7.40 -3.66 -4.43
CA LYS A 18 6.55 -3.41 -5.59
C LYS A 18 5.37 -2.55 -5.17
N GLY A 19 5.61 -1.24 -5.09
CA GLY A 19 4.61 -0.25 -4.65
C GLY A 19 3.29 -0.28 -5.43
N PHE A 20 3.31 -0.65 -6.73
CA PHE A 20 2.10 -0.78 -7.53
C PHE A 20 1.14 -1.87 -7.02
N ALA A 21 1.67 -2.91 -6.36
CA ALA A 21 0.89 -4.02 -5.82
C ALA A 21 0.59 -3.84 -4.33
N PHE A 22 1.10 -2.77 -3.70
CA PHE A 22 1.00 -2.56 -2.26
C PHE A 22 -0.46 -2.57 -1.80
N ASP A 23 -1.32 -1.78 -2.44
CA ASP A 23 -2.73 -1.64 -2.05
C ASP A 23 -3.44 -3.00 -2.04
N ALA A 24 -3.34 -3.74 -3.13
CA ALA A 24 -3.95 -5.07 -3.24
C ALA A 24 -3.39 -6.05 -2.20
N ILE A 25 -2.07 -6.03 -1.95
CA ILE A 25 -1.44 -6.96 -1.01
C ILE A 25 -1.78 -6.61 0.44
N PHE A 26 -1.82 -5.32 0.76
CA PHE A 26 -2.19 -4.84 2.08
C PHE A 26 -3.59 -5.35 2.43
N TRP A 27 -4.59 -5.08 1.59
CA TRP A 27 -5.96 -5.48 1.87
C TRP A 27 -6.21 -6.99 1.83
N ASN A 28 -5.58 -7.72 0.91
CA ASN A 28 -5.85 -9.16 0.77
C ASN A 28 -5.08 -10.04 1.77
N PHE A 29 -3.93 -9.59 2.28
CA PHE A 29 -3.03 -10.47 3.04
C PHE A 29 -2.51 -9.87 4.34
N LEU A 30 -2.28 -8.55 4.41
CA LEU A 30 -1.62 -7.94 5.57
C LEU A 30 -2.63 -7.37 6.56
N ASP A 31 -3.72 -6.76 6.10
CA ASP A 31 -4.71 -6.11 6.94
C ASP A 31 -5.26 -7.07 8.01
N ALA A 32 -5.76 -8.22 7.57
CA ALA A 32 -6.31 -9.23 8.48
C ALA A 32 -5.26 -9.87 9.40
N ARG A 33 -3.98 -9.86 9.01
CA ARG A 33 -2.87 -10.37 9.83
C ARG A 33 -2.57 -9.45 11.01
N PHE A 34 -2.63 -8.14 10.81
CA PHE A 34 -2.28 -7.16 11.85
C PHE A 34 -3.50 -6.70 12.65
N PHE A 35 -4.67 -6.58 12.01
CA PHE A 35 -5.86 -5.99 12.61
C PHE A 35 -7.02 -6.98 12.80
N GLY A 36 -6.85 -8.23 12.35
CA GLY A 36 -7.87 -9.27 12.43
C GLY A 36 -8.89 -9.20 11.28
N PRO A 37 -9.83 -10.17 11.20
CA PRO A 37 -10.76 -10.27 10.09
C PRO A 37 -11.67 -9.03 10.00
N THR A 38 -11.62 -8.36 8.85
CA THR A 38 -12.51 -7.24 8.54
C THR A 38 -13.90 -7.76 8.19
N ALA A 39 -14.94 -7.20 8.79
CA ALA A 39 -16.32 -7.52 8.48
C ALA A 39 -16.75 -6.86 7.16
N GLY A 40 -16.24 -7.36 6.04
CA GLY A 40 -16.57 -6.85 4.70
C GLY A 40 -15.79 -5.59 4.31
N LEU A 41 -15.46 -5.48 3.03
CA LEU A 41 -14.86 -4.28 2.44
C LEU A 41 -15.99 -3.33 2.03
N ASP A 42 -16.68 -2.76 3.00
CA ASP A 42 -17.81 -1.87 2.76
C ASP A 42 -17.37 -0.46 2.28
N GLY A 43 -16.09 -0.32 1.89
CA GLY A 43 -15.49 0.90 1.36
C GLY A 43 -14.83 1.77 2.44
N ASP A 44 -15.31 1.72 3.68
CA ASP A 44 -14.89 2.63 4.75
C ASP A 44 -13.67 2.13 5.57
N GLU A 45 -13.16 0.92 5.29
CA GLU A 45 -12.09 0.33 6.11
C GLU A 45 -10.80 1.15 6.06
N TRP A 46 -10.50 1.80 4.93
CA TRP A 46 -9.35 2.67 4.81
C TRP A 46 -9.43 3.85 5.79
N GLU A 47 -10.61 4.44 6.02
CA GLU A 47 -10.79 5.53 6.99
C GLU A 47 -10.53 5.05 8.41
N ARG A 48 -10.99 3.83 8.73
CA ARG A 48 -10.76 3.21 10.04
C ARG A 48 -9.27 2.95 10.27
N ARG A 49 -8.55 2.49 9.23
CA ARG A 49 -7.10 2.25 9.30
C ARG A 49 -6.30 3.55 9.34
N ALA A 50 -6.70 4.55 8.57
CA ALA A 50 -6.10 5.88 8.60
C ALA A 50 -6.28 6.54 9.98
N GLY A 51 -7.41 6.30 10.65
CA GLY A 51 -7.65 6.76 12.02
C GLY A 51 -6.77 6.10 13.10
N LEU A 52 -5.92 5.13 12.75
CA LEU A 52 -4.92 4.56 13.67
C LEU A 52 -3.60 5.33 13.66
N LEU A 53 -3.39 6.19 12.65
CA LEU A 53 -2.21 7.01 12.54
C LEU A 53 -2.25 8.15 13.55
N ASP A 54 -1.10 8.46 14.14
CA ASP A 54 -0.99 9.64 14.98
C ASP A 54 -0.88 10.94 14.15
N GLU A 55 -0.95 12.08 14.84
CA GLU A 55 -0.93 13.39 14.17
C GLU A 55 0.41 13.65 13.46
N GLU A 56 1.52 13.11 13.97
CA GLU A 56 2.84 13.25 13.35
C GLU A 56 2.91 12.43 12.05
N GLU A 57 2.47 11.17 12.09
CA GLU A 57 2.37 10.29 10.93
C GLU A 57 1.48 10.88 9.82
N ILE A 58 0.33 11.46 10.19
CA ILE A 58 -0.56 12.12 9.23
C ILE A 58 0.12 13.33 8.59
N MET A 59 0.78 14.19 9.38
CA MET A 59 1.50 15.35 8.86
C MET A 59 2.62 14.97 7.90
N GLU A 60 3.34 13.89 8.18
CA GLU A 60 4.38 13.36 7.28
C GLU A 60 3.80 12.88 5.95
N ILE A 61 2.68 12.13 6.01
CA ILE A 61 1.97 11.67 4.82
C ILE A 61 1.49 12.86 3.99
N ASP A 62 0.86 13.86 4.61
CA ASP A 62 0.34 15.04 3.94
C ASP A 62 1.48 15.82 3.24
N SER A 63 2.59 16.05 3.93
CA SER A 63 3.75 16.72 3.33
C SER A 63 4.32 15.94 2.14
N PHE A 64 4.33 14.60 2.22
CA PHE A 64 4.77 13.74 1.12
C PHE A 64 3.80 13.79 -0.07
N VAL A 65 2.48 13.76 0.19
CA VAL A 65 1.44 13.86 -0.84
C VAL A 65 1.54 15.20 -1.55
N ASP A 66 1.67 16.32 -0.83
CA ASP A 66 1.85 17.65 -1.41
C ASP A 66 3.06 17.70 -2.35
N GLN A 67 4.19 17.16 -1.89
CA GLN A 67 5.39 17.05 -2.74
C GLN A 67 5.11 16.24 -4.00
N LYS A 68 4.43 15.10 -3.89
CA LYS A 68 4.09 14.25 -5.05
C LYS A 68 3.13 14.94 -6.01
N VAL A 69 2.16 15.69 -5.51
CA VAL A 69 1.23 16.46 -6.34
C VAL A 69 1.97 17.54 -7.13
N GLU A 70 2.91 18.26 -6.51
CA GLU A 70 3.73 19.25 -7.23
C GLU A 70 4.67 18.60 -8.27
N GLU A 71 5.31 17.48 -7.91
CA GLU A 71 6.12 16.69 -8.85
C GLU A 71 5.29 16.28 -10.08
N LEU A 72 4.05 15.81 -9.87
CA LEU A 72 3.16 15.39 -10.94
C LEU A 72 2.79 16.52 -11.91
N LYS A 73 2.72 17.78 -11.47
CA LYS A 73 2.42 18.92 -12.36
C LYS A 73 3.51 19.13 -13.41
N THR A 74 4.75 18.81 -13.08
CA THR A 74 5.92 19.00 -13.96
C THR A 74 6.39 17.71 -14.62
N ARG A 75 5.93 16.55 -14.12
CA ARG A 75 6.32 15.24 -14.64
C ARG A 75 5.76 15.01 -16.04
N VAL A 76 6.66 14.77 -17.00
CA VAL A 76 6.29 14.24 -18.31
C VAL A 76 5.84 12.79 -18.11
N LEU A 77 4.57 12.51 -18.41
CA LEU A 77 4.03 11.14 -18.40
C LEU A 77 4.57 10.38 -19.60
N ALA A 78 5.75 9.79 -19.44
CA ALA A 78 6.28 8.81 -20.39
C ALA A 78 5.69 7.44 -20.03
N TRP A 79 5.10 6.76 -21.02
CA TRP A 79 4.69 5.37 -20.88
C TRP A 79 5.95 4.49 -20.90
N GLU A 80 6.23 3.77 -19.81
CA GLU A 80 7.25 2.72 -19.81
C GLU A 80 6.59 1.40 -20.24
N PRO A 81 7.10 0.72 -21.28
CA PRO A 81 6.59 -0.58 -21.68
C PRO A 81 6.77 -1.58 -20.54
N GLU A 82 5.74 -2.38 -20.33
CA GLU A 82 5.64 -3.41 -19.28
C GLU A 82 6.94 -4.24 -19.22
N GLU A 83 7.49 -4.42 -18.00
CA GLU A 83 8.69 -5.24 -17.74
C GLU A 83 8.54 -6.57 -18.51
N GLN A 84 9.34 -6.78 -19.57
CA GLN A 84 9.35 -8.05 -20.29
C GLN A 84 9.78 -9.14 -19.30
N LEU A 85 8.81 -9.94 -18.86
CA LEU A 85 9.03 -11.16 -18.12
C LEU A 85 9.82 -12.11 -19.03
N GLY A 86 11.14 -12.14 -18.84
CA GLY A 86 12.05 -13.14 -19.41
C GLY A 86 12.04 -14.43 -18.61
#